data_AF-A0A286B9B4-F1
#
_entry.id   AF-A0A286B9B4-F1
#
_cell.length_a   1.000
_cell.length_b   1.000
_cell.length_c   1.000
_cell.angle_alpha   90.00
_cell.angle_beta   90.00
_cell.angle_gamma   90.00
#
_symmetry.space_group_name_H-M   'P 1'
#
loop_
_entity.id
_entity.type
_entity.pdbx_description
1 polymer ?
#
loop_
_entity_poly.entity_id
_entity_poly.type
_entity_poly.pdbx_seq_one_letter_code
_entity_poly.pdbx_strand_id
1 'polypeptide(L)'
;MPLTIRVNGTSLTLVHKFSIGISTATIPDVCKTPSPGGPVPVPYPNIANSITLSSGTSTVKGDKAMAANKGSKFAISNGDNAGVAGGVKSSTFMKEATWILYSFDVKMDGKNTARLTDKMFHNSENAANLGGVAQQPLIDKLDGDQALAQKLCEAACKAMEKKKKGDNKSKKKAKQNKKKQKPSTSKFQNEMRNLLDPRKRGTKNPGLLTEVGQAGKDLIGKWGSKVANGRAFVKWDIVITAAGVTPGLKSLGVKDIKHFVEVKFPKDTLTKNQQSLMDSMPKSQKDKVTTMTVGTDPNAKPPPDCLCT
;
A
#
# COMPACT_ATOMS: atom_id res chain seq x y z
N MET A 1 9.99 2.05 12.49
CA MET A 1 10.62 2.54 11.24
C MET A 1 9.69 2.16 10.09
N PRO A 2 9.44 3.01 9.09
CA PRO A 2 8.51 2.66 8.02
C PRO A 2 9.05 1.47 7.22
N LEU A 3 8.16 0.57 6.82
CA LEU A 3 8.44 -0.51 5.87
C LEU A 3 8.17 0.00 4.47
N THR A 4 9.21 0.20 3.65
CA THR A 4 9.04 0.81 2.31
C THR A 4 9.56 -0.04 1.15
N ILE A 5 10.28 -1.11 1.45
CA ILE A 5 10.98 -1.93 0.44
C ILE A 5 10.18 -3.19 0.13
N ARG A 6 9.88 -3.36 -1.16
CA ARG A 6 9.25 -4.55 -1.74
C ARG A 6 10.30 -5.50 -2.28
N VAL A 7 10.03 -6.79 -2.16
CA VAL A 7 10.93 -7.87 -2.58
C VAL A 7 10.09 -8.96 -3.24
N ASN A 8 10.30 -9.23 -4.53
CA ASN A 8 9.48 -10.13 -5.34
C ASN A 8 8.02 -9.70 -5.51
N GLY A 9 7.80 -8.57 -6.17
CA GLY A 9 6.47 -8.10 -6.55
C GLY A 9 5.94 -7.00 -5.65
N THR A 10 4.62 -6.97 -5.47
CA THR A 10 3.91 -5.83 -4.88
C THR A 10 3.81 -5.95 -3.35
N SER A 11 3.27 -7.05 -2.86
CA SER A 11 2.86 -7.19 -1.45
C SER A 11 3.94 -7.68 -0.47
N LEU A 12 5.02 -8.30 -0.97
CA LEU A 12 6.03 -8.94 -0.13
C LEU A 12 7.09 -7.92 0.30
N THR A 13 7.14 -7.66 1.61
CA THR A 13 8.04 -6.65 2.18
C THR A 13 9.37 -7.27 2.62
N LEU A 14 10.44 -6.49 2.51
CA LEU A 14 11.76 -6.87 3.03
C LEU A 14 11.70 -7.02 4.55
N VAL A 15 12.25 -8.11 5.10
CA VAL A 15 12.51 -8.17 6.54
C VAL A 15 13.84 -7.50 6.84
N HIS A 16 13.83 -6.56 7.78
CA HIS A 16 15.04 -5.87 8.26
C HIS A 16 14.94 -5.66 9.77
N LYS A 17 16.04 -5.32 10.44
CA LYS A 17 16.14 -5.29 11.91
C LYS A 17 15.08 -4.40 12.60
N PHE A 18 14.59 -3.38 11.91
CA PHE A 18 13.60 -2.45 12.44
C PHE A 18 12.24 -2.56 11.73
N SER A 19 11.96 -3.68 11.04
CA SER A 19 10.68 -3.93 10.36
C SER A 19 9.51 -4.20 11.32
N ILE A 20 9.79 -4.38 12.62
CA ILE A 20 8.80 -4.76 13.63
C ILE A 20 8.11 -6.11 13.28
N GLY A 21 8.77 -6.92 12.45
CA GLY A 21 8.32 -8.26 12.13
C GLY A 21 8.39 -9.20 13.33
N ILE A 22 7.32 -9.96 13.53
CA ILE A 22 7.18 -10.99 14.58
C ILE A 22 7.02 -12.34 13.89
N SER A 23 7.81 -13.33 14.29
CA SER A 23 7.65 -14.71 13.87
C SER A 23 7.09 -15.51 15.04
N THR A 24 5.99 -16.23 14.81
CA THR A 24 5.36 -17.10 15.82
C THR A 24 5.29 -18.51 15.27
N ALA A 25 5.78 -19.48 16.04
CA ALA A 25 5.74 -20.88 15.65
C ALA A 25 4.28 -21.34 15.46
N THR A 26 3.99 -21.91 14.29
CA THR A 26 2.70 -22.51 13.96
C THR A 26 2.71 -24.02 14.23
N ILE A 27 3.89 -24.63 14.25
CA ILE A 27 4.14 -25.98 14.76
C ILE A 27 4.72 -25.82 16.16
N PRO A 28 4.10 -26.39 17.21
CA PRO A 28 4.46 -26.10 18.59
C PRO A 28 5.88 -26.55 18.94
N ASP A 29 6.48 -25.85 19.90
CA ASP A 29 7.80 -26.14 20.43
C ASP A 29 7.69 -27.20 21.53
N VAL A 30 7.83 -28.47 21.16
CA VAL A 30 7.74 -29.59 22.11
C VAL A 30 9.06 -29.69 22.89
N CYS A 31 9.02 -29.32 24.16
CA CYS A 31 10.18 -29.32 25.05
C CYS A 31 10.07 -30.38 26.14
N LYS A 32 11.21 -30.80 26.66
CA LYS A 32 11.34 -31.64 27.85
C LYS A 32 11.11 -30.76 29.09
N THR A 33 9.97 -30.95 29.73
CA THR A 33 9.56 -30.20 30.92
C THR A 33 9.79 -31.05 32.17
N PRO A 34 10.53 -30.56 33.18
CA PRO A 34 10.71 -31.28 34.43
C PRO A 34 9.38 -31.66 35.07
N SER A 35 9.30 -32.92 35.53
CA SER A 35 8.18 -33.43 36.32
C SER A 35 8.73 -34.38 37.41
N PRO A 36 7.92 -34.73 38.43
CA PRO A 36 8.35 -35.66 39.48
C PRO A 36 8.82 -37.03 38.95
N GLY A 37 8.32 -37.48 37.79
CA GLY A 37 8.69 -38.74 37.15
C GLY A 37 9.82 -38.63 36.12
N GLY A 38 10.49 -37.46 36.04
CA GLY A 38 11.47 -37.13 35.00
C GLY A 38 10.90 -36.21 33.91
N PRO A 39 11.74 -35.71 32.98
CA PRO A 39 11.29 -34.76 31.98
C PRO A 39 10.27 -35.36 31.00
N VAL A 40 9.15 -34.69 30.79
CA VAL A 40 8.08 -35.11 29.85
C VAL A 40 7.96 -34.14 28.67
N PRO A 41 7.63 -34.62 27.45
CA PRO A 41 7.38 -33.75 26.31
C PRO A 41 6.11 -32.88 26.48
N VAL A 42 6.24 -31.56 26.40
CA VAL A 42 5.12 -30.60 26.49
C VAL A 42 5.22 -29.57 25.36
N PRO A 43 4.13 -29.29 24.62
CA PRO A 43 4.11 -28.25 23.57
C PRO A 43 4.05 -26.84 24.16
N TYR A 44 4.91 -25.95 23.68
CA TYR A 44 4.94 -24.52 24.05
C TYR A 44 4.78 -23.60 22.84
N PRO A 45 4.29 -22.36 23.04
CA PRO A 45 4.43 -21.30 22.04
C PRO A 45 5.91 -20.92 21.90
N ASN A 46 6.31 -20.46 20.72
CA ASN A 46 7.65 -19.92 20.50
C ASN A 46 7.60 -18.71 19.56
N ILE A 47 8.16 -17.58 20.00
CA ILE A 47 8.07 -16.27 19.34
C ILE A 47 9.47 -15.67 19.19
N ALA A 48 9.78 -15.15 18.01
CA ALA A 48 11.04 -14.48 17.70
C ALA A 48 10.77 -13.13 17.00
N ASN A 49 11.63 -12.14 17.20
CA ASN A 49 11.39 -10.77 16.75
C ASN A 49 12.51 -10.24 15.85
N SER A 50 12.14 -9.50 14.80
CA SER A 50 13.08 -8.84 13.87
C SER A 50 14.08 -7.89 14.54
N ILE A 51 13.75 -7.32 15.69
CA ILE A 51 14.68 -6.46 16.44
C ILE A 51 15.96 -7.18 16.87
N THR A 52 15.90 -8.51 17.03
CA THR A 52 17.05 -9.35 17.36
C THR A 52 17.73 -9.93 16.12
N LEU A 53 17.40 -9.41 14.93
CA LEU A 53 18.07 -9.78 13.69
C LEU A 53 19.58 -9.57 13.82
N SER A 54 20.30 -10.64 13.50
CA SER A 54 21.75 -10.74 13.48
C SER A 54 22.20 -11.53 12.26
N SER A 55 23.49 -11.44 11.93
CA SER A 55 24.09 -12.12 10.77
C SER A 55 23.39 -11.75 9.44
N GLY A 56 22.79 -10.56 9.38
CA GLY A 56 22.21 -9.99 8.17
C GLY A 56 23.24 -9.26 7.33
N THR A 57 22.74 -8.39 6.45
CA THR A 57 23.59 -7.61 5.56
C THR A 57 24.54 -6.67 6.32
N SER A 58 25.70 -6.48 5.74
CA SER A 58 26.76 -5.58 6.21
C SER A 58 26.90 -4.35 5.31
N THR A 59 26.68 -4.51 3.99
CA THR A 59 26.85 -3.41 3.02
C THR A 59 25.52 -2.80 2.57
N VAL A 60 24.50 -3.63 2.34
CA VAL A 60 23.15 -3.18 1.95
C VAL A 60 22.30 -2.90 3.20
N LYS A 61 21.50 -1.82 3.17
CA LYS A 61 20.55 -1.51 4.25
C LYS A 61 19.12 -1.51 3.74
N GLY A 62 18.23 -2.16 4.49
CA GLY A 62 16.77 -2.07 4.32
C GLY A 62 16.19 -1.02 5.25
N ASP A 63 15.58 0.03 4.71
CA ASP A 63 15.03 1.15 5.49
C ASP A 63 16.05 1.75 6.48
N LYS A 64 17.33 1.86 6.08
CA LYS A 64 18.47 2.30 6.92
C LYS A 64 18.89 1.31 8.04
N ALA A 65 18.35 0.10 8.05
CA ALA A 65 18.68 -0.97 8.99
C ALA A 65 19.35 -2.17 8.29
N MET A 66 19.93 -3.07 9.08
CA MET A 66 20.40 -4.38 8.59
C MET A 66 19.23 -5.15 7.97
N ALA A 67 19.37 -5.59 6.72
CA ALA A 67 18.39 -6.40 6.02
C ALA A 67 18.66 -7.89 6.24
N ALA A 68 17.59 -8.70 6.22
CA ALA A 68 17.70 -10.14 6.35
C ALA A 68 18.00 -10.78 4.99
N ASN A 69 18.97 -11.69 4.97
CA ASN A 69 19.35 -12.51 3.83
C ASN A 69 19.72 -13.93 4.28
N LYS A 70 20.12 -14.81 3.34
CA LYS A 70 20.43 -16.21 3.64
C LYS A 70 21.54 -16.33 4.69
N GLY A 71 21.25 -17.03 5.78
CA GLY A 71 22.13 -17.16 6.95
C GLY A 71 21.88 -16.12 8.05
N SER A 72 20.96 -15.18 7.83
CA SER A 72 20.44 -14.32 8.89
C SER A 72 19.63 -15.12 9.91
N LYS A 73 19.53 -14.57 11.13
CA LYS A 73 18.71 -15.15 12.20
C LYS A 73 18.13 -14.09 13.12
N PHE A 74 16.96 -14.38 13.67
CA PHE A 74 16.51 -13.72 14.90
C PHE A 74 17.21 -14.43 16.05
N ALA A 75 18.09 -13.72 16.75
CA ALA A 75 19.11 -14.33 17.62
C ALA A 75 18.54 -15.09 18.82
N ILE A 76 17.30 -14.79 19.22
CA ILE A 76 16.65 -15.36 20.39
C ILE A 76 15.16 -15.54 20.10
N SER A 77 14.59 -16.61 20.64
CA SER A 77 13.17 -16.86 20.69
C SER A 77 12.71 -17.15 22.13
N ASN A 78 11.42 -16.98 22.41
CA ASN A 78 10.84 -17.06 23.76
C ASN A 78 9.45 -17.71 23.75
N GLY A 79 8.96 -18.13 24.91
CA GLY A 79 7.62 -18.73 25.09
C GLY A 79 7.66 -20.19 25.57
N ASP A 80 8.83 -20.81 25.49
CA ASP A 80 9.17 -22.18 25.87
C ASP A 80 9.82 -22.27 27.26
N ASN A 81 9.71 -21.20 28.07
CA ASN A 81 10.50 -20.99 29.29
C ASN A 81 10.35 -22.05 30.41
N ALA A 82 9.27 -22.82 30.39
CA ALA A 82 9.08 -23.93 31.32
C ALA A 82 9.78 -25.23 30.86
N GLY A 83 10.11 -25.36 29.58
CA GLY A 83 10.79 -26.50 28.98
C GLY A 83 12.32 -26.48 29.18
N VAL A 84 12.78 -26.27 30.42
CA VAL A 84 14.19 -25.98 30.72
C VAL A 84 15.19 -27.10 30.37
N ALA A 85 14.71 -28.34 30.17
CA ALA A 85 15.56 -29.44 29.69
C ALA A 85 15.68 -29.49 28.16
N GLY A 86 15.18 -28.44 27.48
CA GLY A 86 15.32 -28.16 26.06
C GLY A 86 14.33 -28.90 25.17
N GLY A 87 14.34 -28.52 23.89
CA GLY A 87 13.52 -29.14 22.84
C GLY A 87 13.73 -30.65 22.74
N VAL A 88 12.68 -31.40 22.43
CA VAL A 88 12.77 -32.85 22.22
C VAL A 88 13.72 -33.18 21.05
N LYS A 89 13.66 -32.39 19.97
CA LYS A 89 14.51 -32.56 18.79
C LYS A 89 15.82 -31.80 18.93
N SER A 90 15.79 -30.53 19.35
CA SER A 90 16.98 -29.67 19.36
C SER A 90 17.85 -29.86 20.61
N SER A 91 17.28 -30.30 21.73
CA SER A 91 17.89 -30.22 23.08
C SER A 91 18.36 -28.82 23.46
N THR A 92 17.77 -27.78 22.87
CA THR A 92 18.08 -26.38 23.16
C THR A 92 16.89 -25.62 23.73
N PHE A 93 17.17 -24.43 24.27
CA PHE A 93 16.18 -23.54 24.86
C PHE A 93 16.51 -22.08 24.51
N MET A 94 15.49 -21.28 24.16
CA MET A 94 15.61 -19.87 23.73
C MET A 94 16.63 -19.62 22.60
N LYS A 95 16.77 -20.57 21.67
CA LYS A 95 17.70 -20.42 20.54
C LYS A 95 17.10 -19.65 19.38
N GLU A 96 17.93 -19.42 18.38
CA GLU A 96 17.56 -18.60 17.23
C GLU A 96 16.38 -19.15 16.43
N ALA A 97 15.74 -18.22 15.71
CA ALA A 97 14.88 -18.54 14.58
C ALA A 97 15.60 -18.21 13.26
N THR A 98 15.63 -19.18 12.34
CA THR A 98 16.33 -19.11 11.06
C THR A 98 15.35 -19.30 9.90
N TRP A 99 15.59 -18.66 8.77
CA TRP A 99 14.71 -18.81 7.61
C TRP A 99 14.94 -20.11 6.86
N ILE A 100 13.83 -20.75 6.49
CA ILE A 100 13.73 -21.94 5.64
C ILE A 100 13.67 -21.50 4.17
N LEU A 101 12.85 -20.50 3.88
CA LEU A 101 12.64 -19.98 2.54
C LEU A 101 13.21 -18.56 2.42
N TYR A 102 13.53 -18.19 1.20
CA TYR A 102 14.06 -16.88 0.83
C TYR A 102 13.54 -16.51 -0.56
N SER A 103 13.73 -15.24 -0.93
CA SER A 103 13.62 -14.80 -2.33
C SER A 103 14.50 -15.64 -3.25
N PHE A 104 13.99 -16.05 -4.41
CA PHE A 104 14.76 -16.84 -5.39
C PHE A 104 15.68 -15.96 -6.27
N ASP A 105 15.33 -14.68 -6.43
CA ASP A 105 15.88 -13.75 -7.42
C ASP A 105 16.55 -12.53 -6.77
N VAL A 106 16.00 -11.98 -5.68
CA VAL A 106 16.53 -10.79 -5.00
C VAL A 106 17.57 -11.21 -3.97
N LYS A 107 18.80 -10.75 -4.18
CA LYS A 107 19.93 -10.98 -3.29
C LYS A 107 20.44 -9.68 -2.69
N MET A 108 20.89 -9.73 -1.45
CA MET A 108 21.60 -8.66 -0.76
C MET A 108 22.90 -9.22 -0.19
N ASP A 109 24.01 -8.50 -0.37
CA ASP A 109 25.36 -9.00 -0.09
C ASP A 109 25.62 -10.38 -0.73
N GLY A 110 25.13 -10.58 -1.97
CA GLY A 110 25.28 -11.84 -2.71
C GLY A 110 24.42 -13.01 -2.21
N LYS A 111 23.58 -12.81 -1.20
CA LYS A 111 22.75 -13.85 -0.57
C LYS A 111 21.26 -13.57 -0.73
N ASN A 112 20.47 -14.61 -0.91
CA ASN A 112 19.01 -14.53 -1.10
C ASN A 112 18.32 -13.77 0.05
N THR A 113 17.41 -12.86 -0.27
CA THR A 113 16.78 -11.94 0.68
C THR A 113 15.62 -12.59 1.42
N ALA A 114 15.42 -12.28 2.71
CA ALA A 114 14.29 -12.78 3.48
C ALA A 114 13.11 -11.79 3.43
N ARG A 115 11.91 -12.32 3.19
CA ARG A 115 10.68 -11.56 2.95
C ARG A 115 9.60 -11.85 3.98
N LEU A 116 8.62 -10.96 4.05
CA LEU A 116 7.28 -11.26 4.57
C LEU A 116 6.81 -12.61 4.00
N THR A 117 6.23 -13.47 4.83
CA THR A 117 5.78 -14.86 4.52
C THR A 117 6.84 -15.94 4.29
N ASP A 118 8.13 -15.61 4.24
CA ASP A 118 9.16 -16.66 4.21
C ASP A 118 9.18 -17.43 5.54
N LYS A 119 9.14 -18.76 5.44
CA LYS A 119 9.00 -19.68 6.57
C LYS A 119 10.26 -19.71 7.43
N MET A 120 10.11 -20.01 8.72
CA MET A 120 11.23 -20.03 9.67
C MET A 120 11.21 -21.28 10.55
N PHE A 121 12.39 -21.78 10.90
CA PHE A 121 12.57 -22.64 12.06
C PHE A 121 12.71 -21.80 13.33
N HIS A 122 12.38 -22.38 14.47
CA HIS A 122 12.43 -21.77 15.79
C HIS A 122 13.16 -22.69 16.77
N ASN A 123 13.84 -22.10 17.76
CA ASN A 123 14.57 -22.79 18.82
C ASN A 123 15.49 -23.89 18.27
N SER A 124 16.38 -23.51 17.35
CA SER A 124 17.31 -24.43 16.69
C SER A 124 16.61 -25.63 16.02
N GLU A 125 15.55 -25.34 15.26
CA GLU A 125 14.75 -26.30 14.49
C GLU A 125 13.92 -27.29 15.32
N ASN A 126 13.63 -26.97 16.58
CA ASN A 126 12.65 -27.71 17.39
C ASN A 126 11.20 -27.39 17.01
N ALA A 127 10.97 -26.14 16.59
CA ALA A 127 9.67 -25.64 16.17
C ALA A 127 9.75 -24.99 14.78
N ALA A 128 8.60 -24.70 14.17
CA ALA A 128 8.54 -24.05 12.87
C ALA A 128 7.38 -23.06 12.76
N ASN A 129 7.65 -21.94 12.09
CA ASN A 129 6.65 -21.01 11.59
C ASN A 129 6.46 -21.23 10.09
N LEU A 130 5.30 -21.75 9.70
CA LEU A 130 4.92 -21.99 8.32
C LEU A 130 4.12 -20.83 7.68
N GLY A 131 3.68 -19.85 8.48
CA GLY A 131 3.05 -18.61 8.02
C GLY A 131 4.04 -17.49 7.71
N GLY A 132 5.29 -17.63 8.15
CA GLY A 132 6.38 -16.66 7.98
C GLY A 132 6.27 -15.45 8.90
N VAL A 133 7.19 -14.49 8.73
CA VAL A 133 7.26 -13.30 9.58
C VAL A 133 6.03 -12.43 9.37
N ALA A 134 5.25 -12.20 10.43
CA ALA A 134 4.16 -11.24 10.42
C ALA A 134 4.73 -9.81 10.46
N GLN A 135 4.68 -9.12 9.33
CA GLN A 135 4.95 -7.70 9.19
C GLN A 135 4.02 -7.08 8.15
N GLN A 136 3.96 -5.75 8.10
CA GLN A 136 3.02 -5.06 7.22
C GLN A 136 3.30 -5.37 5.73
N PRO A 137 2.30 -5.79 4.93
CA PRO A 137 2.44 -5.88 3.47
C PRO A 137 2.42 -4.49 2.84
N LEU A 138 3.16 -4.30 1.75
CA LEU A 138 3.13 -3.07 0.95
C LEU A 138 2.13 -3.24 -0.20
N ILE A 139 0.90 -2.75 -0.10
CA ILE A 139 -0.06 -2.90 -1.20
C ILE A 139 0.19 -1.83 -2.29
N ASP A 140 0.57 -2.25 -3.51
CA ASP A 140 0.81 -1.41 -4.70
C ASP A 140 -0.51 -0.89 -5.29
N LYS A 141 -0.88 0.34 -4.96
CA LYS A 141 -1.82 1.09 -5.80
C LYS A 141 -1.07 1.63 -7.03
N LEU A 142 -1.73 1.64 -8.20
CA LEU A 142 -1.21 2.14 -9.50
C LEU A 142 -0.04 1.33 -10.11
N ASP A 143 -0.09 0.00 -10.03
CA ASP A 143 0.95 -0.92 -10.56
C ASP A 143 2.38 -0.60 -10.12
N GLY A 144 2.55 -0.04 -8.92
CA GLY A 144 3.86 0.30 -8.38
C GLY A 144 4.52 1.53 -9.02
N ASP A 145 3.80 2.28 -9.88
CA ASP A 145 4.31 3.51 -10.50
C ASP A 145 4.36 4.66 -9.48
N GLN A 146 5.42 4.66 -8.67
CA GLN A 146 5.66 5.65 -7.61
C GLN A 146 5.78 7.07 -8.17
N ALA A 147 6.37 7.22 -9.37
CA ALA A 147 6.53 8.52 -10.01
C ALA A 147 5.18 9.10 -10.46
N LEU A 148 4.30 8.26 -11.02
CA LEU A 148 2.93 8.66 -11.35
C LEU A 148 2.12 8.96 -10.09
N ALA A 149 2.19 8.11 -9.08
CA ALA A 149 1.52 8.32 -7.79
C ALA A 149 1.95 9.67 -7.16
N GLN A 150 3.25 9.97 -7.17
CA GLN A 150 3.80 11.24 -6.68
C GLN A 150 3.31 12.43 -7.52
N LYS A 151 3.35 12.35 -8.85
CA LYS A 151 2.84 13.41 -9.74
C LYS A 151 1.35 13.69 -9.52
N LEU A 152 0.54 12.65 -9.35
CA LEU A 152 -0.87 12.77 -9.04
C LEU A 152 -1.07 13.46 -7.69
N CYS A 153 -0.31 13.05 -6.67
CA CYS A 153 -0.39 13.65 -5.36
C CYS A 153 0.02 15.13 -5.36
N GLU A 154 1.15 15.48 -6.00
CA GLU A 154 1.62 16.86 -6.11
C GLU A 154 0.60 17.77 -6.80
N ALA A 155 -0.06 17.29 -7.86
CA ALA A 155 -1.11 18.03 -8.54
C ALA A 155 -2.33 18.27 -7.64
N ALA A 156 -2.77 17.24 -6.89
CA ALA A 156 -3.84 17.37 -5.91
C ALA A 156 -3.50 18.38 -4.81
N CYS A 157 -2.26 18.32 -4.32
CA CYS A 157 -1.76 19.22 -3.28
C CYS A 157 -1.72 20.68 -3.74
N LYS A 158 -1.20 20.94 -4.94
CA LYS A 158 -1.20 22.29 -5.54
C LYS A 158 -2.62 22.82 -5.75
N ALA A 159 -3.57 21.96 -6.14
CA ALA A 159 -4.98 22.33 -6.24
C ALA A 159 -5.57 22.73 -4.88
N MET A 160 -5.23 22.00 -3.80
CA MET A 160 -5.64 22.36 -2.44
C MET A 160 -5.11 23.74 -2.01
N GLU A 161 -3.83 24.01 -2.24
CA GLU A 161 -3.22 25.29 -1.89
C GLU A 161 -3.86 26.48 -2.61
N LYS A 162 -4.07 26.35 -3.92
CA LYS A 162 -4.68 27.40 -4.74
C LYS A 162 -6.07 27.76 -4.24
N LYS A 163 -6.87 26.77 -3.81
CA LYS A 163 -8.17 27.04 -3.20
C LYS A 163 -8.05 27.65 -1.81
N LYS A 164 -7.12 27.22 -0.93
CA LYS A 164 -6.88 27.93 0.34
C LYS A 164 -6.61 29.43 0.09
N LYS A 165 -5.79 29.76 -0.91
CA LYS A 165 -5.50 31.15 -1.33
C LYS A 165 -6.76 31.85 -1.89
N GLY A 166 -7.55 31.18 -2.72
CA GLY A 166 -8.79 31.70 -3.31
C GLY A 166 -9.92 31.93 -2.31
N ASP A 167 -10.09 31.02 -1.35
CA ASP A 167 -11.07 31.12 -0.27
C ASP A 167 -10.68 32.24 0.70
N ASN A 168 -9.39 32.42 1.00
CA ASN A 168 -8.91 33.56 1.79
C ASN A 168 -9.18 34.91 1.07
N LYS A 169 -8.97 34.99 -0.25
CA LYS A 169 -9.33 36.19 -1.04
C LYS A 169 -10.85 36.42 -1.07
N SER A 170 -11.64 35.36 -1.21
CA SER A 170 -13.10 35.43 -1.25
C SER A 170 -13.70 35.79 0.11
N LYS A 171 -13.14 35.29 1.22
CA LYS A 171 -13.52 35.68 2.60
C LYS A 171 -13.26 37.15 2.88
N LYS A 172 -12.17 37.72 2.34
CA LYS A 172 -11.91 39.18 2.41
C LYS A 172 -13.00 39.97 1.67
N LYS A 173 -13.46 39.52 0.49
CA LYS A 173 -14.54 40.17 -0.28
C LYS A 173 -15.95 39.95 0.30
N ALA A 174 -16.23 38.78 0.86
CA ALA A 174 -17.55 38.44 1.40
C ALA A 174 -17.88 39.18 2.71
N LYS A 175 -16.88 39.65 3.48
CA LYS A 175 -17.11 40.54 4.62
C LYS A 175 -17.77 41.88 4.23
N GLN A 176 -17.72 42.29 2.96
CA GLN A 176 -18.34 43.53 2.48
C GLN A 176 -19.77 43.35 1.93
N ASN A 177 -20.14 42.17 1.38
CA ASN A 177 -21.47 41.94 0.80
C ASN A 177 -22.07 40.62 1.31
N LYS A 178 -23.06 40.71 2.21
CA LYS A 178 -23.71 39.58 2.91
C LYS A 178 -24.37 38.53 1.97
N LYS A 179 -23.60 37.61 1.39
CA LYS A 179 -24.08 36.33 0.81
C LYS A 179 -23.11 35.18 1.11
N LYS A 180 -23.61 34.06 1.67
CA LYS A 180 -22.82 32.84 1.93
C LYS A 180 -22.66 32.04 0.62
N GLN A 181 -21.43 31.92 0.12
CA GLN A 181 -21.11 30.99 -0.98
C GLN A 181 -20.64 29.64 -0.42
N LYS A 182 -21.27 28.55 -0.87
CA LYS A 182 -20.89 27.16 -0.50
C LYS A 182 -19.61 26.77 -1.26
N PRO A 183 -18.54 26.30 -0.61
CA PRO A 183 -17.31 25.93 -1.30
C PRO A 183 -17.50 24.61 -2.04
N SER A 184 -17.58 24.62 -3.38
CA SER A 184 -17.73 23.37 -4.14
C SER A 184 -16.42 22.57 -4.19
N THR A 185 -16.49 21.25 -4.03
CA THR A 185 -15.39 20.28 -4.21
C THR A 185 -14.96 20.18 -5.67
N SER A 186 -15.90 20.38 -6.61
CA SER A 186 -15.68 20.39 -8.07
C SER A 186 -14.58 21.34 -8.55
N LYS A 187 -14.27 22.40 -7.78
CA LYS A 187 -13.18 23.33 -8.12
C LYS A 187 -11.79 22.73 -7.89
N PHE A 188 -11.61 21.83 -6.91
CA PHE A 188 -10.31 21.17 -6.66
C PHE A 188 -9.98 20.17 -7.76
N GLN A 189 -10.94 19.33 -8.13
CA GLN A 189 -10.80 18.33 -9.20
C GLN A 189 -10.48 19.00 -10.55
N ASN A 190 -11.17 20.10 -10.88
CA ASN A 190 -10.88 20.88 -12.09
C ASN A 190 -9.48 21.50 -12.08
N GLU A 191 -9.02 22.02 -10.93
CA GLU A 191 -7.69 22.63 -10.81
C GLU A 191 -6.56 21.59 -10.88
N MET A 192 -6.73 20.45 -10.20
CA MET A 192 -5.80 19.32 -10.27
C MET A 192 -5.68 18.82 -11.72
N ARG A 193 -6.81 18.70 -12.41
CA ARG A 193 -6.84 18.28 -13.81
C ARG A 193 -6.09 19.25 -14.73
N ASN A 194 -6.27 20.56 -14.55
CA ASN A 194 -5.55 21.56 -15.35
C ASN A 194 -4.03 21.53 -15.11
N LEU A 195 -3.58 21.05 -13.94
CA LEU A 195 -2.16 20.89 -13.63
C LEU A 195 -1.56 19.63 -14.26
N LEU A 196 -2.31 18.53 -14.26
CA LEU A 196 -1.89 17.26 -14.87
C LEU A 196 -1.96 17.31 -16.40
N ASP A 197 -2.95 18.03 -16.93
CA ASP A 197 -3.25 18.13 -18.34
C ASP A 197 -3.60 19.58 -18.72
N PRO A 198 -2.58 20.43 -18.90
CA PRO A 198 -2.79 21.83 -19.25
C PRO A 198 -3.40 21.97 -20.65
N ARG A 199 -4.22 23.01 -20.83
CA ARG A 199 -4.77 23.36 -22.15
C ARG A 199 -3.64 23.70 -23.12
N LYS A 200 -3.65 23.10 -24.32
CA LYS A 200 -2.78 23.53 -25.41
C LYS A 200 -3.19 24.93 -25.89
N ARG A 201 -2.21 25.77 -26.20
CA ARG A 201 -2.46 27.14 -26.70
C ARG A 201 -3.24 27.06 -28.02
N GLY A 202 -4.37 27.76 -28.10
CA GLY A 202 -5.27 27.74 -29.27
C GLY A 202 -6.40 26.70 -29.23
N THR A 203 -6.50 25.85 -28.20
CA THR A 203 -7.62 24.90 -28.05
C THR A 203 -8.59 25.34 -26.94
N LYS A 204 -9.90 25.11 -27.13
CA LYS A 204 -10.92 25.46 -26.12
C LYS A 204 -10.88 24.56 -24.87
N ASN A 205 -10.29 23.36 -24.95
CA ASN A 205 -10.36 22.31 -23.91
C ASN A 205 -9.00 21.63 -23.61
N PRO A 206 -8.76 21.17 -22.35
CA PRO A 206 -7.52 20.45 -21.93
C PRO A 206 -7.39 19.10 -22.63
N GLY A 207 -6.16 18.59 -22.78
CA GLY A 207 -5.80 17.59 -23.81
C GLY A 207 -5.01 16.37 -23.35
N LEU A 208 -5.62 15.49 -22.55
CA LEU A 208 -5.51 14.02 -22.52
C LEU A 208 -6.33 13.39 -21.37
N LEU A 209 -6.55 14.12 -20.27
CA LEU A 209 -7.41 13.67 -19.16
C LEU A 209 -8.83 14.10 -19.45
N THR A 210 -9.66 13.15 -19.83
CA THR A 210 -11.03 13.40 -20.29
C THR A 210 -12.00 12.50 -19.56
N GLU A 211 -12.98 13.10 -18.88
CA GLU A 211 -14.05 12.43 -18.12
C GLU A 211 -14.45 11.12 -18.79
N VAL A 212 -14.14 10.01 -18.13
CA VAL A 212 -14.62 8.71 -18.57
C VAL A 212 -15.85 8.37 -17.76
N GLY A 213 -16.93 8.20 -18.50
CA GLY A 213 -18.17 7.66 -17.98
C GLY A 213 -18.16 6.14 -18.01
N GLN A 214 -18.49 5.49 -16.92
CA GLN A 214 -18.74 4.06 -16.88
C GLN A 214 -20.23 3.77 -16.66
N ALA A 215 -20.79 2.93 -17.52
CA ALA A 215 -22.11 2.34 -17.37
C ALA A 215 -21.99 0.82 -17.54
N GLY A 216 -22.04 0.07 -16.44
CA GLY A 216 -21.84 -1.38 -16.48
C GLY A 216 -20.43 -1.76 -16.97
N LYS A 217 -20.35 -2.55 -18.07
CA LYS A 217 -19.09 -3.06 -18.64
C LYS A 217 -18.45 -2.12 -19.68
N ASP A 218 -19.14 -1.06 -20.07
CA ASP A 218 -18.69 -0.15 -21.14
C ASP A 218 -18.12 1.14 -20.57
N LEU A 219 -17.01 1.62 -21.15
CA LEU A 219 -16.35 2.87 -20.78
C LEU A 219 -16.41 3.85 -21.96
N ILE A 220 -16.46 5.14 -21.65
CA ILE A 220 -16.71 6.16 -22.67
C ILE A 220 -15.69 7.30 -22.54
N GLY A 221 -14.82 7.45 -23.55
CA GLY A 221 -13.93 8.62 -23.70
C GLY A 221 -14.65 9.90 -24.18
N LYS A 222 -13.93 11.03 -24.26
CA LYS A 222 -14.40 12.44 -24.36
C LYS A 222 -15.50 12.78 -25.41
N TRP A 223 -15.90 11.89 -26.30
CA TRP A 223 -16.93 12.18 -27.32
C TRP A 223 -17.82 10.99 -27.65
N GLY A 224 -18.00 10.05 -26.73
CA GLY A 224 -18.99 9.00 -26.91
C GLY A 224 -20.40 9.55 -26.82
N SER A 225 -21.13 9.43 -27.93
CA SER A 225 -22.56 9.69 -28.05
C SER A 225 -23.35 9.05 -26.90
N LYS A 226 -24.37 9.79 -26.43
CA LYS A 226 -25.33 9.46 -25.37
C LYS A 226 -25.45 7.96 -25.06
N VAL A 227 -25.18 7.56 -23.82
CA VAL A 227 -25.82 6.35 -23.30
C VAL A 227 -27.27 6.72 -23.04
N ALA A 228 -28.17 5.90 -23.56
CA ALA A 228 -29.62 6.04 -23.39
C ALA A 228 -29.99 6.36 -21.93
N ASN A 229 -30.92 7.31 -21.78
CA ASN A 229 -31.52 7.68 -20.49
C ASN A 229 -31.94 6.43 -19.71
N GLY A 230 -31.40 6.23 -18.50
CA GLY A 230 -31.95 5.26 -17.55
C GLY A 230 -31.00 4.24 -16.91
N ARG A 231 -29.68 4.24 -17.17
CA ARG A 231 -28.72 3.37 -16.45
C ARG A 231 -27.75 4.19 -15.57
N ALA A 232 -27.46 3.68 -14.37
CA ALA A 232 -26.57 4.31 -13.39
C ALA A 232 -25.17 4.56 -13.98
N PHE A 233 -24.74 5.81 -13.99
CA PHE A 233 -23.52 6.28 -14.63
C PHE A 233 -22.54 6.81 -13.57
N VAL A 234 -21.28 6.37 -13.65
CA VAL A 234 -20.20 6.80 -12.75
C VAL A 234 -19.14 7.54 -13.55
N LYS A 235 -18.74 8.71 -13.03
CA LYS A 235 -17.56 9.45 -13.52
C LYS A 235 -16.40 9.19 -12.57
N TRP A 236 -15.26 8.81 -13.14
CA TRP A 236 -13.99 8.71 -12.42
C TRP A 236 -13.16 9.97 -12.65
N ASP A 237 -12.41 10.41 -11.64
CA ASP A 237 -11.61 11.64 -11.72
C ASP A 237 -10.46 11.56 -12.73
N ILE A 238 -9.75 10.43 -12.74
CA ILE A 238 -8.58 10.21 -13.60
C ILE A 238 -8.67 8.80 -14.18
N VAL A 239 -8.31 8.69 -15.45
CA VAL A 239 -8.20 7.40 -16.14
C VAL A 239 -6.80 7.29 -16.71
N ILE A 240 -6.14 6.20 -16.36
CA ILE A 240 -4.82 5.82 -16.88
C ILE A 240 -5.07 4.72 -17.89
N THR A 241 -4.70 4.95 -19.15
CA THR A 241 -4.84 3.97 -20.22
C THR A 241 -3.64 3.03 -20.29
N ALA A 242 -3.82 1.89 -20.97
CA ALA A 242 -2.70 1.03 -21.34
C ALA A 242 -1.72 1.75 -22.28
N ALA A 243 -0.47 1.31 -22.31
CA ALA A 243 0.56 1.89 -23.18
C ALA A 243 0.16 1.79 -24.67
N GLY A 244 0.42 2.83 -25.46
CA GLY A 244 0.06 2.89 -26.88
C GLY A 244 -1.43 3.22 -27.15
N VAL A 245 -2.28 3.20 -26.12
CA VAL A 245 -3.66 3.67 -26.23
C VAL A 245 -3.68 5.18 -26.04
N THR A 246 -3.91 5.90 -27.13
CA THR A 246 -4.13 7.35 -27.08
C THR A 246 -5.60 7.62 -26.76
N PRO A 247 -5.92 8.38 -25.69
CA PRO A 247 -7.28 8.87 -25.45
C PRO A 247 -7.71 9.80 -26.59
N GLY A 248 -8.42 9.24 -27.56
CA GLY A 248 -8.91 9.95 -28.76
C GLY A 248 -10.43 10.09 -28.77
N LEU A 249 -10.98 10.33 -29.96
CA LEU A 249 -12.43 10.40 -30.22
C LEU A 249 -13.13 9.02 -30.17
N LYS A 250 -12.40 7.92 -29.97
CA LYS A 250 -12.92 6.56 -30.00
C LYS A 250 -13.34 6.08 -28.60
N SER A 251 -14.35 5.19 -28.56
CA SER A 251 -14.76 4.51 -27.33
C SER A 251 -13.62 3.63 -26.80
N LEU A 252 -13.38 3.67 -25.49
CA LEU A 252 -12.37 2.83 -24.82
C LEU A 252 -13.10 1.68 -24.13
N GLY A 253 -12.59 0.46 -24.22
CA GLY A 253 -13.09 -0.66 -23.41
C GLY A 253 -12.41 -0.72 -22.05
N VAL A 254 -12.96 -1.52 -21.12
CA VAL A 254 -12.30 -1.80 -19.82
C VAL A 254 -10.93 -2.45 -19.99
N LYS A 255 -10.70 -3.12 -21.11
CA LYS A 255 -9.39 -3.67 -21.49
C LYS A 255 -8.34 -2.58 -21.79
N ASP A 256 -8.76 -1.41 -22.27
CA ASP A 256 -7.88 -0.32 -22.66
C ASP A 256 -7.52 0.57 -21.45
N ILE A 257 -8.16 0.33 -20.30
CA ILE A 257 -7.91 1.03 -19.05
C ILE A 257 -7.00 0.21 -18.13
N LYS A 258 -5.96 0.89 -17.66
CA LYS A 258 -5.00 0.40 -16.69
C LYS A 258 -5.50 0.68 -15.26
N HIS A 259 -5.81 1.93 -14.94
CA HIS A 259 -6.37 2.33 -13.63
C HIS A 259 -7.45 3.40 -13.77
N PHE A 260 -8.47 3.31 -12.93
CA PHE A 260 -9.27 4.45 -12.53
C PHE A 260 -8.69 5.00 -11.23
N VAL A 261 -8.42 6.30 -11.18
CA VAL A 261 -8.05 6.97 -9.94
C VAL A 261 -9.17 7.90 -9.54
N GLU A 262 -9.81 7.58 -8.42
CA GLU A 262 -10.81 8.42 -7.80
C GLU A 262 -10.15 9.23 -6.69
N VAL A 263 -10.23 10.57 -6.77
CA VAL A 263 -9.52 11.45 -5.85
C VAL A 263 -10.48 12.04 -4.84
N LYS A 264 -10.26 11.74 -3.56
CA LYS A 264 -11.08 12.25 -2.46
C LYS A 264 -10.34 13.35 -1.71
N PHE A 265 -10.77 14.58 -1.96
CA PHE A 265 -10.34 15.74 -1.19
C PHE A 265 -10.98 15.76 0.20
N PRO A 266 -10.48 16.57 1.15
CA PRO A 266 -11.03 16.60 2.50
C PRO A 266 -12.54 16.89 2.50
N LYS A 267 -13.29 16.08 3.24
CA LYS A 267 -14.76 16.11 3.34
C LYS A 267 -15.51 15.67 2.07
N ASP A 268 -14.84 14.95 1.17
CA ASP A 268 -15.45 14.31 0.01
C ASP A 268 -15.53 12.78 0.20
N THR A 269 -16.59 12.17 -0.31
CA THR A 269 -16.84 10.72 -0.20
C THR A 269 -17.30 10.16 -1.55
N LEU A 270 -17.33 8.83 -1.69
CA LEU A 270 -17.94 8.21 -2.86
C LEU A 270 -19.43 8.56 -2.93
N THR A 271 -19.91 8.84 -4.14
CA THR A 271 -21.34 9.02 -4.40
C THR A 271 -22.06 7.67 -4.35
N LYS A 272 -23.39 7.69 -4.15
CA LYS A 272 -24.20 6.46 -4.14
C LYS A 272 -24.04 5.63 -5.41
N ASN A 273 -23.91 6.29 -6.56
CA ASN A 273 -23.70 5.62 -7.85
C ASN A 273 -22.31 4.97 -7.93
N GLN A 274 -21.26 5.65 -7.44
CA GLN A 274 -19.91 5.09 -7.36
C GLN A 274 -19.87 3.85 -6.47
N GLN A 275 -20.48 3.94 -5.28
CA GLN A 275 -20.55 2.82 -4.36
C GLN A 275 -21.30 1.64 -4.97
N SER A 276 -22.50 1.88 -5.52
CA SER A 276 -23.30 0.84 -6.18
C SER A 276 -22.57 0.19 -7.36
N LEU A 277 -21.81 0.96 -8.14
CA LEU A 277 -20.99 0.39 -9.20
C LEU A 277 -19.87 -0.47 -8.63
N MET A 278 -19.12 0.00 -7.63
CA MET A 278 -18.02 -0.77 -7.00
C MET A 278 -18.49 -2.06 -6.32
N ASP A 279 -19.74 -2.11 -5.87
CA ASP A 279 -20.35 -3.29 -5.27
C ASP A 279 -20.87 -4.29 -6.31
N SER A 280 -21.36 -3.80 -7.45
CA SER A 280 -21.87 -4.63 -8.56
C SER A 280 -20.80 -5.05 -9.58
N MET A 281 -19.61 -4.46 -9.50
CA MET A 281 -18.53 -4.66 -10.47
C MET A 281 -17.77 -5.98 -10.24
N PRO A 282 -17.38 -6.71 -11.30
CA PRO A 282 -16.51 -7.88 -11.18
C PRO A 282 -15.18 -7.53 -10.52
N LYS A 283 -14.62 -8.45 -9.72
CA LYS A 283 -13.35 -8.28 -9.00
C LYS A 283 -12.21 -7.76 -9.91
N SER A 284 -12.09 -8.32 -11.12
CA SER A 284 -11.07 -7.93 -12.11
C SER A 284 -11.15 -6.48 -12.59
N GLN A 285 -12.33 -5.86 -12.52
CA GLN A 285 -12.50 -4.44 -12.83
C GLN A 285 -12.37 -3.58 -11.57
N LYS A 286 -12.85 -4.08 -10.43
CA LYS A 286 -12.72 -3.42 -9.12
C LYS A 286 -11.25 -3.22 -8.73
N ASP A 287 -10.40 -4.21 -9.02
CA ASP A 287 -8.95 -4.15 -8.77
C ASP A 287 -8.24 -3.06 -9.60
N LYS A 288 -8.88 -2.53 -10.65
CA LYS A 288 -8.38 -1.37 -11.42
C LYS A 288 -8.78 -0.02 -10.81
N VAL A 289 -9.64 0.00 -9.79
CA VAL A 289 -10.10 1.24 -9.15
C VAL A 289 -9.22 1.54 -7.95
N THR A 290 -8.47 2.64 -8.03
CA THR A 290 -7.65 3.16 -6.96
C THR A 290 -8.30 4.41 -6.37
N THR A 291 -8.71 4.36 -5.10
CA THR A 291 -9.09 5.57 -4.36
C THR A 291 -7.85 6.21 -3.74
N MET A 292 -7.60 7.47 -4.10
CA MET A 292 -6.55 8.31 -3.54
C MET A 292 -7.19 9.38 -2.65
N THR A 293 -6.94 9.33 -1.34
CA THR A 293 -7.39 10.34 -0.39
C THR A 293 -6.33 11.40 -0.23
N VAL A 294 -6.71 12.67 -0.38
CA VAL A 294 -5.82 13.82 -0.28
C VAL A 294 -6.05 14.50 1.05
N GLY A 295 -4.98 14.65 1.83
CA GLY A 295 -5.02 15.24 3.16
C GLY A 295 -3.86 16.18 3.42
N THR A 296 -3.80 16.65 4.65
CA THR A 296 -2.61 17.28 5.22
C THR A 296 -2.17 16.41 6.37
N ASP A 297 -0.87 16.22 6.56
CA ASP A 297 -0.38 15.57 7.77
C ASP A 297 -0.86 16.37 9.00
N PRO A 298 -1.72 15.81 9.87
CA PRO A 298 -2.18 16.51 11.05
C PRO A 298 -1.05 16.80 12.04
N ASN A 299 0.11 16.14 11.90
CA ASN A 299 1.25 16.25 12.79
C ASN A 299 2.43 17.06 12.21
N ALA A 300 2.34 17.52 10.95
CA ALA A 300 3.38 18.35 10.36
C ALA A 300 3.36 19.78 10.93
N LYS A 301 4.53 20.29 11.33
CA LYS A 301 4.68 21.70 11.76
C LYS A 301 4.30 22.63 10.60
N PRO A 302 3.69 23.81 10.86
CA PRO A 302 3.20 24.66 9.79
C PRO A 302 4.30 25.13 8.81
N PRO A 303 4.01 25.18 7.49
CA PRO A 303 2.77 24.74 6.86
C PRO A 303 2.72 23.21 6.69
N PRO A 304 1.58 22.54 6.99
CA PRO A 304 1.51 21.10 6.97
C PRO A 304 1.65 20.56 5.54
N ASP A 305 2.56 19.60 5.36
CA ASP A 305 2.81 18.93 4.09
C ASP A 305 1.54 18.18 3.65
N CYS A 306 1.20 18.37 2.38
CA CYS A 306 0.07 17.67 1.77
C CYS A 306 0.47 16.23 1.46
N LEU A 307 -0.40 15.28 1.81
CA LEU A 307 -0.16 13.84 1.68
C LEU A 307 -1.30 13.17 0.93
N CYS A 308 -0.99 12.06 0.25
CA CYS A 308 -1.96 11.23 -0.44
C CYS A 308 -1.81 9.76 -0.05
N THR A 309 -2.94 9.07 0.16
CA THR A 309 -3.03 7.67 0.62
C THR A 309 -4.04 6.86 -0.19
#